data_AF-A0A453DNH2-F1
#
_entry.id   AF-A0A453DNH2-F1
#
_cell.length_a   1.000
_cell.length_b   1.000
_cell.length_c   1.000
_cell.angle_alpha   90.00
_cell.angle_beta   90.00
_cell.angle_gamma   90.00
#
_symmetry.space_group_name_H-M   'P 1'
#
loop_
_entity.id
_entity.type
_entity.pdbx_description
1 polymer ?
#
loop_
_entity_poly.entity_id
_entity_poly.type
_entity_poly.pdbx_seq_one_letter_code
_entity_poly.pdbx_strand_id
1 'polypeptide(L)'
;MQKSHENWLLKGDRNTDYFHRIVNGRRRRNTIFSLSCGDEMIEGTKNLLKHATKFYKDLFGPASGNLCKLKEDMWESNEKLTDIDNFILTRPFSETEIKNALFSMKPNKAPGPDNIPIEFFQHCWEIVKSEVMLLFEWFHDNKLDVQRLNYGIITLLPKVAG
;
A
#
# COMPACT_ATOMS: atom_id res chain seq x y z
N MET A 1 25.07 -19.88 -15.41
CA MET A 1 26.14 -19.04 -15.98
C MET A 1 25.68 -17.59 -15.97
N GLN A 2 25.85 -16.89 -14.85
CA GLN A 2 27.07 -16.13 -14.52
C GLN A 2 27.28 -14.92 -15.43
N LYS A 3 26.75 -13.76 -14.99
CA LYS A 3 27.48 -12.49 -15.06
C LYS A 3 27.13 -11.68 -13.82
N SER A 4 27.74 -12.03 -12.68
CA SER A 4 28.03 -11.13 -11.53
C SER A 4 28.21 -11.83 -10.17
N HIS A 5 28.23 -13.16 -10.08
CA HIS A 5 28.43 -13.85 -8.79
C HIS A 5 29.89 -13.96 -8.32
N GLU A 6 30.90 -13.75 -9.19
CA GLU A 6 32.30 -14.03 -8.84
C GLU A 6 32.96 -12.94 -7.98
N ASN A 7 32.47 -11.70 -7.98
CA ASN A 7 32.96 -10.66 -7.05
C ASN A 7 32.19 -10.60 -5.73
N TRP A 8 31.10 -11.36 -5.58
CA TRP A 8 30.27 -11.38 -4.37
C TRP A 8 30.91 -12.18 -3.23
N LEU A 9 31.74 -13.18 -3.57
CA LEU A 9 32.31 -14.14 -2.62
C LEU A 9 33.66 -13.74 -2.02
N LEU A 10 34.41 -12.82 -2.64
CA LEU A 10 35.80 -12.53 -2.22
C LEU A 10 35.94 -11.38 -1.22
N LYS A 11 34.89 -10.61 -0.98
CA LYS A 11 34.87 -9.50 0.00
C LYS A 11 33.51 -9.42 0.67
N GLY A 12 33.25 -10.31 1.63
CA GLY A 12 32.07 -10.24 2.50
C GLY A 12 31.92 -8.88 3.21
N ASP A 13 31.08 -8.85 4.24
CA ASP A 13 30.51 -7.71 5.00
C ASP A 13 31.45 -6.55 5.48
N ARG A 14 32.74 -6.58 5.13
CA ARG A 14 33.79 -5.63 5.53
C ARG A 14 34.06 -4.48 4.56
N ASN A 15 33.31 -4.34 3.47
CA ASN A 15 33.43 -3.16 2.60
C ASN A 15 32.30 -2.14 2.86
N THR A 16 32.15 -1.77 4.13
CA THR A 16 31.16 -0.78 4.60
C THR A 16 31.24 0.49 3.77
N ASP A 17 32.44 0.98 3.42
CA ASP A 17 32.62 2.19 2.61
C ASP A 17 32.07 2.08 1.18
N TYR A 18 32.24 0.93 0.51
CA TYR A 18 31.66 0.72 -0.82
C TYR A 18 30.13 0.68 -0.76
N PHE A 19 29.57 -0.02 0.23
CA PHE A 19 28.13 -0.07 0.44
C PHE A 19 27.57 1.28 0.88
N HIS A 20 28.26 2.03 1.75
CA HIS A 20 27.91 3.39 2.13
C HIS A 20 27.98 4.34 0.94
N ARG A 21 28.96 4.21 0.04
CA ARG A 21 29.02 5.01 -1.20
C ARG A 21 27.86 4.70 -2.15
N ILE A 22 27.49 3.43 -2.30
CA ILE A 22 26.31 3.03 -3.09
C ILE A 22 25.02 3.56 -2.46
N VAL A 23 24.84 3.38 -1.15
CA VAL A 23 23.67 3.87 -0.40
C VAL A 23 23.60 5.39 -0.45
N ASN A 24 24.71 6.10 -0.25
CA ASN A 24 24.78 7.55 -0.36
C ASN A 24 24.51 8.03 -1.79
N GLY A 25 25.01 7.32 -2.81
CA GLY A 25 24.72 7.61 -4.21
C GLY A 25 23.25 7.37 -4.58
N ARG A 26 22.61 6.33 -4.03
CA ARG A 26 21.16 6.10 -4.16
C ARG A 26 20.37 7.16 -3.40
N ARG A 27 20.76 7.48 -2.15
CA ARG A 27 20.14 8.52 -1.32
C ARG A 27 20.18 9.87 -2.02
N ARG A 28 21.33 10.27 -2.57
CA ARG A 28 21.48 11.54 -3.30
C ARG A 28 20.59 11.58 -4.55
N ARG A 29 20.51 10.50 -5.31
CA ARG A 29 19.65 10.41 -6.50
C ARG A 29 18.15 10.41 -6.18
N ASN A 30 17.76 9.81 -5.06
CA ASN A 30 16.36 9.70 -4.65
C ASN A 30 15.91 10.86 -3.75
N THR A 31 16.83 11.75 -3.34
CA THR A 31 16.48 12.93 -2.55
C THR A 31 15.92 13.99 -3.47
N ILE A 32 14.68 14.38 -3.22
CA ILE A 32 14.05 15.53 -3.87
C ILE A 32 14.56 16.77 -3.15
N PHE A 33 15.47 17.50 -3.79
CA PHE A 33 15.99 18.77 -3.26
C PHE A 33 15.02 19.92 -3.50
N SER A 34 14.28 19.86 -4.60
CA SER A 34 13.30 20.84 -4.97
C SER A 34 12.21 20.28 -5.89
N LEU A 35 11.08 20.99 -5.94
CA LEU A 35 9.98 20.73 -6.86
C LEU A 35 9.64 22.03 -7.61
N SER A 36 9.43 21.94 -8.92
CA SER A 36 8.89 23.04 -9.72
C SER A 36 7.38 22.87 -9.86
N CYS A 37 6.63 23.93 -9.56
CA CYS A 37 5.18 24.00 -9.69
C CYS A 37 4.80 25.27 -10.45
N GLY A 38 4.66 25.16 -11.78
CA GLY A 38 4.51 26.33 -12.65
C GLY A 38 5.81 27.15 -12.67
N ASP A 39 5.71 28.43 -12.31
CA ASP A 39 6.86 29.34 -12.20
C ASP A 39 7.49 29.35 -10.80
N GLU A 40 6.87 28.68 -9.82
CA GLU A 40 7.37 28.63 -8.46
C GLU A 40 8.29 27.43 -8.22
N MET A 41 9.39 27.70 -7.53
CA MET A 41 10.38 26.70 -7.16
C MET A 41 10.35 26.47 -5.64
N ILE A 42 10.00 25.24 -5.25
CA ILE A 42 9.76 24.86 -3.87
C ILE A 42 11.00 24.16 -3.33
N GLU A 43 11.65 24.77 -2.35
CA GLU A 43 12.83 24.24 -1.67
C GLU A 43 12.61 24.04 -0.18
N GLY A 44 13.40 23.13 0.40
CA GLY A 44 13.41 22.85 1.82
C GLY A 44 12.40 21.77 2.22
N THR A 45 12.86 20.84 3.05
CA THR A 45 12.11 19.62 3.40
C THR A 45 10.70 19.91 3.95
N LYS A 46 10.54 20.94 4.78
CA LYS A 46 9.23 21.32 5.34
C LYS A 46 8.26 21.79 4.27
N ASN A 47 8.73 22.60 3.33
CA ASN A 47 7.90 23.15 2.24
C ASN A 47 7.55 22.07 1.23
N LEU A 48 8.51 21.21 0.88
CA LEU A 48 8.30 20.03 0.03
C LEU A 48 7.22 19.10 0.61
N LEU A 49 7.33 18.75 1.90
CA LEU A 49 6.32 17.93 2.58
C LEU A 49 4.95 18.61 2.59
N LYS A 50 4.89 19.90 2.95
CA LYS A 50 3.63 20.66 2.98
C LYS A 50 2.98 20.70 1.60
N HIS A 51 3.76 20.95 0.55
CA HIS A 51 3.27 21.03 -0.81
C HIS A 51 2.77 19.67 -1.32
N ALA A 52 3.57 18.61 -1.19
CA ALA A 52 3.17 17.26 -1.59
C ALA A 52 1.91 16.81 -0.83
N THR A 53 1.86 17.04 0.49
CA THR A 53 0.68 16.71 1.30
C THR A 53 -0.56 17.48 0.83
N LYS A 54 -0.44 18.78 0.58
CA LYS A 54 -1.55 19.60 0.10
C LYS A 54 -2.04 19.12 -1.26
N PHE A 55 -1.12 18.94 -2.22
CA PHE A 55 -1.45 18.46 -3.56
C PHE A 55 -2.25 17.16 -3.52
N TYR A 56 -1.78 16.15 -2.78
CA TYR A 56 -2.48 14.88 -2.71
C TYR A 56 -3.77 14.93 -1.86
N LYS A 57 -3.85 15.81 -0.86
CA LYS A 57 -5.11 16.10 -0.16
C LYS A 57 -6.14 16.73 -1.07
N ASP A 58 -5.75 17.63 -1.95
CA ASP A 58 -6.66 18.26 -2.89
C ASP A 58 -7.05 17.29 -4.01
N LEU A 59 -6.12 16.42 -4.44
CA LEU A 59 -6.35 15.42 -5.49
C LEU A 59 -7.26 14.27 -5.03
N PHE A 60 -7.04 13.74 -3.82
CA PHE A 60 -7.79 12.59 -3.29
C PHE A 60 -8.84 12.97 -2.25
N GLY A 61 -8.88 14.23 -1.84
CA GLY A 61 -9.90 14.75 -0.93
C GLY A 61 -11.24 14.91 -1.64
N PRO A 62 -12.31 15.11 -0.85
CA PRO A 62 -13.63 15.38 -1.41
C PRO A 62 -13.60 16.65 -2.25
N ALA A 63 -13.97 16.54 -3.53
CA ALA A 63 -14.07 17.70 -4.40
C ALA A 63 -15.15 18.66 -3.86
N SER A 64 -14.79 19.95 -3.76
CA SER A 64 -15.71 21.02 -3.40
C SER A 64 -16.94 20.99 -4.31
N GLY A 65 -18.14 20.77 -3.74
CA GLY A 65 -19.39 20.78 -4.49
C GLY A 65 -19.96 19.42 -4.91
N ASN A 66 -19.26 18.30 -4.65
CA ASN A 66 -19.87 16.97 -4.78
C ASN A 66 -20.80 16.67 -3.58
N LEU A 67 -21.94 17.35 -3.57
CA LEU A 67 -23.07 17.13 -2.65
C LEU A 67 -24.10 16.17 -3.23
N CYS A 68 -23.68 15.27 -4.14
CA CYS A 68 -24.57 14.25 -4.68
C CYS A 68 -24.94 13.29 -3.55
N LYS A 69 -26.06 13.57 -2.90
CA LYS A 69 -26.68 12.67 -1.93
C LYS A 69 -27.66 11.80 -2.69
N LEU A 70 -27.50 10.50 -2.54
CA LEU A 70 -28.52 9.55 -2.97
C LEU A 70 -29.80 9.88 -2.19
N LYS A 71 -30.93 9.96 -2.91
CA LYS A 71 -32.22 10.08 -2.24
C LYS A 71 -32.57 8.76 -1.57
N GLU A 72 -33.36 8.80 -0.51
CA GLU A 72 -33.74 7.59 0.23
C GLU A 72 -34.67 6.67 -0.58
N ASP A 73 -35.35 7.23 -1.58
CA ASP A 73 -36.25 6.59 -2.54
C ASP A 73 -35.62 6.37 -3.92
N MET A 74 -34.29 6.42 -4.03
CA MET A 74 -33.59 6.29 -5.33
C MET A 74 -33.80 4.91 -6.00
N TRP A 75 -34.11 3.88 -5.21
CA TRP A 75 -34.29 2.50 -5.67
C TRP A 75 -35.69 1.99 -5.35
N GLU A 76 -36.29 1.31 -6.33
CA GLU A 76 -37.50 0.54 -6.15
C GLU A 76 -37.24 -0.71 -5.29
N SER A 77 -38.30 -1.29 -4.69
CA SER A 77 -38.15 -2.42 -3.77
C SER A 77 -37.53 -3.67 -4.40
N ASN A 78 -37.71 -3.87 -5.70
CA ASN A 78 -37.10 -4.94 -6.51
C ASN A 78 -35.64 -4.67 -6.89
N GLU A 79 -35.15 -3.44 -6.69
CA GLU A 79 -33.75 -3.06 -6.91
C GLU A 79 -32.93 -3.08 -5.61
N LYS A 80 -33.61 -3.25 -4.48
CA LYS A 80 -32.98 -3.39 -3.16
C LYS A 80 -32.50 -4.82 -2.94
N LEU A 81 -31.41 -4.95 -2.19
CA LEU A 81 -30.92 -6.24 -1.72
C LEU A 81 -32.02 -6.97 -0.95
N THR A 82 -32.19 -8.25 -1.24
CA THR A 82 -33.11 -9.10 -0.49
C THR A 82 -32.55 -9.40 0.89
N ASP A 83 -33.40 -9.92 1.79
CA ASP A 83 -32.94 -10.38 3.10
C ASP A 83 -31.91 -11.51 2.99
N ILE A 84 -32.01 -12.33 1.93
CA ILE A 84 -31.03 -13.39 1.64
C ILE A 84 -29.70 -12.78 1.21
N ASP A 85 -29.72 -11.76 0.34
CA ASP A 85 -28.50 -11.07 -0.07
C ASP A 85 -27.81 -10.41 1.12
N ASN A 86 -28.59 -9.70 1.96
CA ASN A 86 -28.06 -9.09 3.18
C ASN A 86 -27.43 -10.15 4.08
N PHE A 87 -28.12 -11.26 4.34
CA PHE A 87 -27.58 -12.35 5.13
C PHE A 87 -26.25 -12.89 4.58
N ILE A 88 -26.13 -13.05 3.25
CA ILE A 88 -24.91 -13.53 2.61
C ILE A 88 -23.80 -12.48 2.68
N LEU A 89 -24.11 -11.21 2.43
CA LEU A 89 -23.14 -10.11 2.40
C LEU A 89 -22.63 -9.71 3.79
N THR A 90 -23.43 -9.94 4.83
CA THR A 90 -23.09 -9.60 6.22
C THR A 90 -22.67 -10.81 7.05
N ARG A 91 -22.47 -12.00 6.46
CA ARG A 91 -21.99 -13.15 7.21
C ARG A 91 -20.49 -13.05 7.55
N PRO A 92 -20.00 -13.77 8.57
CA PRO A 92 -18.57 -13.86 8.85
C PRO A 92 -17.77 -14.42 7.67
N PHE A 93 -16.53 -13.98 7.53
CA PHE A 93 -15.62 -14.47 6.50
C PHE A 93 -15.24 -15.93 6.74
N SER A 94 -15.29 -16.75 5.68
CA SER A 94 -14.80 -18.13 5.73
C SER A 94 -13.30 -18.23 5.42
N GLU A 95 -12.65 -19.28 5.93
CA GLU A 95 -11.23 -19.57 5.61
C GLU A 95 -11.02 -19.69 4.11
N THR A 96 -11.94 -20.35 3.41
CA THR A 96 -11.88 -20.54 1.95
C THR A 96 -11.95 -19.21 1.19
N GLU A 97 -12.84 -18.29 1.58
CA GLU A 97 -12.93 -16.96 0.95
C GLU A 97 -11.63 -16.18 1.13
N ILE A 98 -11.09 -16.15 2.36
CA ILE A 98 -9.84 -15.45 2.68
C ILE A 98 -8.67 -16.06 1.93
N LYS A 99 -8.55 -17.40 1.94
CA LYS A 99 -7.48 -18.12 1.25
C LYS A 99 -7.53 -17.87 -0.25
N ASN A 100 -8.70 -17.95 -0.88
CA ASN A 100 -8.84 -17.71 -2.32
C ASN A 100 -8.45 -16.27 -2.68
N ALA A 101 -8.91 -15.28 -1.91
CA ALA A 101 -8.54 -13.89 -2.11
C ALA A 101 -7.02 -13.69 -1.99
N LEU A 102 -6.40 -14.24 -0.95
CA LEU A 102 -4.97 -14.15 -0.67
C LEU A 102 -4.12 -14.82 -1.75
N PHE A 103 -4.54 -15.98 -2.25
CA PHE A 103 -3.83 -16.71 -3.31
C PHE A 103 -4.08 -16.11 -4.71
N SER A 104 -5.12 -15.30 -4.89
CA SER A 104 -5.33 -14.53 -6.13
C SER A 104 -4.36 -13.35 -6.28
N MET A 105 -3.72 -12.92 -5.19
CA MET A 105 -2.77 -11.80 -5.20
C MET A 105 -1.47 -12.19 -5.92
N LYS A 106 -1.00 -11.30 -6.81
CA LYS A 106 0.18 -11.56 -7.64
C LYS A 106 1.47 -11.46 -6.82
N PRO A 107 2.42 -12.39 -6.99
CA PRO A 107 3.76 -12.28 -6.39
C PRO A 107 4.56 -11.12 -7.01
N ASN A 108 5.68 -10.78 -6.39
CA ASN A 108 6.59 -9.69 -6.76
C ASN A 108 5.94 -8.31 -6.76
N LYS A 109 5.01 -8.07 -5.83
CA LYS A 109 4.49 -6.73 -5.54
C LYS A 109 5.33 -6.06 -4.46
N ALA A 110 5.37 -4.74 -4.49
CA ALA A 110 6.05 -3.97 -3.47
C ALA A 110 5.41 -4.31 -2.10
N PRO A 111 6.20 -4.71 -1.09
CA PRO A 111 5.66 -5.05 0.21
C PRO A 111 5.13 -3.79 0.91
N GLY A 112 4.29 -4.01 1.91
CA GLY A 112 3.82 -2.94 2.78
C GLY A 112 4.95 -2.34 3.63
N PRO A 113 4.63 -1.39 4.51
CA PRO A 113 5.59 -0.82 5.46
C PRO A 113 6.27 -1.86 6.37
N ASP A 114 5.64 -3.02 6.52
CA ASP A 114 6.10 -4.18 7.29
C ASP A 114 7.18 -5.01 6.58
N ASN A 115 7.42 -4.75 5.28
CA ASN A 115 8.29 -5.54 4.42
C ASN A 115 7.92 -7.04 4.32
N ILE A 116 6.67 -7.41 4.61
CA ILE A 116 6.21 -8.79 4.48
C ILE A 116 5.62 -8.98 3.08
N PRO A 117 6.22 -9.84 2.23
CA PRO A 117 5.71 -10.10 0.89
C PRO A 117 4.49 -11.02 0.93
N ILE A 118 3.62 -10.94 -0.09
CA ILE A 118 2.43 -11.81 -0.17
C ILE A 118 2.80 -13.30 -0.24
N GLU A 119 3.97 -13.59 -0.81
CA GLU A 119 4.57 -14.91 -0.91
C GLU A 119 4.74 -15.56 0.47
N PHE A 120 5.04 -14.77 1.51
CA PHE A 120 5.13 -15.30 2.87
C PHE A 120 3.79 -15.92 3.30
N PHE A 121 2.70 -15.20 3.13
CA PHE A 121 1.37 -15.68 3.50
C PHE A 121 0.92 -16.88 2.65
N GLN A 122 1.27 -16.89 1.36
CA GLN A 122 0.95 -18.00 0.46
C GLN A 122 1.72 -19.28 0.82
N HIS A 123 3.02 -19.17 1.13
CA HIS A 123 3.85 -20.34 1.47
C HIS A 123 3.63 -20.81 2.90
N CYS A 124 3.43 -19.89 3.84
CA CYS A 124 3.27 -20.18 5.26
C CYS A 124 1.80 -20.23 5.70
N TRP A 125 0.85 -20.35 4.78
CA TRP A 125 -0.59 -20.32 5.08
C TRP A 125 -0.97 -21.23 6.25
N GLU A 126 -0.53 -22.49 6.23
CA GLU A 126 -0.87 -23.46 7.28
C GLU A 126 -0.31 -23.08 8.67
N ILE A 127 0.70 -22.21 8.72
CA ILE A 127 1.30 -21.71 9.97
C ILE A 127 0.54 -20.46 10.46
N VAL A 128 0.20 -19.53 9.56
CA VAL A 128 -0.32 -18.20 9.92
C VAL A 128 -1.84 -18.04 9.78
N LYS A 129 -2.54 -19.06 9.25
CA LYS A 129 -3.98 -18.96 8.96
C LYS A 129 -4.80 -18.61 10.19
N SER A 130 -4.44 -19.11 11.38
CA SER A 130 -5.20 -18.87 12.61
C SER A 130 -5.19 -17.40 12.99
N GLU A 131 -4.04 -16.74 12.92
CA GLU A 131 -3.88 -15.31 13.19
C GLU A 131 -4.58 -14.45 12.13
N VAL A 132 -4.50 -14.86 10.85
CA VAL A 132 -5.20 -14.19 9.76
C VAL A 132 -6.72 -14.29 9.96
N MET A 133 -7.24 -15.46 10.31
CA MET A 133 -8.67 -15.64 10.57
C MET A 133 -9.14 -14.77 11.75
N LEU A 134 -8.38 -14.71 12.84
CA LEU A 134 -8.69 -13.86 13.99
C LEU A 134 -8.73 -12.37 13.62
N LEU A 135 -7.82 -11.92 12.74
CA LEU A 135 -7.82 -10.55 12.21
C LEU A 135 -9.13 -10.22 11.49
N PHE A 136 -9.61 -11.12 10.61
CA PHE A 136 -10.86 -10.93 9.88
C PHE A 136 -12.10 -11.05 10.77
N GLU A 137 -12.05 -11.86 11.82
CA GLU A 137 -13.09 -11.92 12.86
C GLU A 137 -13.20 -10.58 13.61
N TRP A 138 -12.07 -10.02 14.06
CA TRP A 138 -12.06 -8.70 14.71
C TRP A 138 -12.48 -7.58 13.78
N PHE A 139 -12.16 -7.69 12.48
CA PHE A 139 -12.64 -6.75 11.47
C PHE A 139 -14.17 -6.84 11.32
N HIS A 140 -14.71 -8.05 11.24
CA HIS A 140 -16.15 -8.30 11.15
C HIS A 140 -16.91 -7.76 12.38
N ASP A 141 -16.34 -7.95 13.56
CA ASP A 141 -16.93 -7.50 14.84
C ASP A 141 -16.72 -6.01 15.12
N ASN A 142 -16.09 -5.25 14.21
CA ASN A 142 -15.71 -3.84 14.41
C ASN A 142 -14.78 -3.61 15.64
N LYS A 143 -13.98 -4.62 16.00
CA LYS A 143 -13.01 -4.57 17.11
C LYS A 143 -11.60 -4.21 16.63
N LEU A 144 -11.32 -4.37 15.33
CA LEU A 144 -10.01 -4.08 14.76
C LEU A 144 -9.78 -2.58 14.60
N ASP A 145 -8.66 -2.07 15.13
CA ASP A 145 -8.22 -0.70 14.86
C ASP A 145 -7.67 -0.58 13.43
N VAL A 146 -8.54 -0.14 12.52
CA VAL A 146 -8.22 0.06 11.11
C VAL A 146 -7.55 1.42 10.83
N GLN A 147 -7.31 2.27 11.84
CA GLN A 147 -6.67 3.56 11.61
C GLN A 147 -5.35 3.39 10.86
N ARG A 148 -4.57 2.37 11.22
CA ARG A 148 -3.28 2.05 10.57
C ARG A 148 -3.42 1.49 9.14
N LEU A 149 -4.54 0.85 8.80
CA LEU A 149 -4.82 0.37 7.44
C LEU A 149 -5.12 1.51 6.47
N ASN A 150 -5.56 2.67 6.99
CA ASN A 150 -5.86 3.87 6.20
C ASN A 150 -4.63 4.75 5.91
N TYR A 151 -3.42 4.34 6.33
CA TYR A 151 -2.19 5.07 5.98
C TYR A 151 -1.65 4.60 4.63
N GLY A 152 -1.75 5.46 3.62
CA GLY A 152 -1.03 5.27 2.36
C GLY A 152 0.40 5.80 2.45
N ILE A 153 1.38 5.04 1.93
CA ILE A 153 2.74 5.56 1.70
C ILE A 153 2.78 6.20 0.32
N ILE A 154 2.97 7.52 0.28
CA ILE A 154 3.25 8.23 -0.97
C ILE A 154 4.73 8.05 -1.29
N THR A 155 5.02 7.23 -2.32
CA THR A 155 6.38 7.06 -2.85
C THR A 155 6.49 7.77 -4.18
N LEU A 156 7.32 8.82 -4.24
CA LEU A 156 7.63 9.52 -5.48
C LEU A 156 8.73 8.75 -6.22
N LEU A 157 8.37 8.16 -7.36
CA LEU A 157 9.32 7.48 -8.25
C LEU A 157 9.77 8.45 -9.35
N PRO A 158 11.09 8.68 -9.51
CA PRO A 158 11.58 9.52 -10.61
C PRO A 158 11.27 8.85 -11.96
N LYS A 159 10.66 9.60 -12.88
CA LYS A 159 10.41 9.13 -14.24
C LYS A 159 11.74 9.11 -14.99
N VAL A 160 12.14 7.94 -15.50
CA VAL A 160 13.30 7.84 -16.40
C VAL A 160 12.87 8.37 -17.76
N ALA A 161 13.61 9.32 -18.33
CA ALA A 161 13.43 9.69 -19.73
C ALA A 161 13.81 8.48 -20.60
N GLY A 162 12.88 8.04 -21.43
CA GLY A 162 13.10 6.94 -22.39
C GLY A 162 14.07 7.33 -23.49
#